data_AF-A0A2E5ANP5-F1
#
_entry.id   AF-A0A2E5ANP5-F1
#
_cell.length_a   1.000
_cell.length_b   1.000
_cell.length_c   1.000
_cell.angle_alpha   90.00
_cell.angle_beta   90.00
_cell.angle_gamma   90.00
#
_symmetry.space_group_name_H-M   'P 1'
#
loop_
_entity.id
_entity.type
_entity.pdbx_description
1 polymer ?
#
loop_
_entity_poly.entity_id
_entity_poly.type
_entity_poly.pdbx_seq_one_letter_code
_entity_poly.pdbx_strand_id
1 'polypeptide(L)'
;MGRDHSKDMKSIEKIRDAFLEHIVIYFKSGFSPKSLLRTFVDNWYAYEKASIGTRGFLNKNGNPIWFNKLDPIKHKNALLEMDFISEGAKELILSEDKTILVNDKHQRLIKEHSIPVATLHEIFSKEENLNVNGAKKILNKYYKLGVLTKSEDDLLNNKKLRSKMPQKWDRDNVFARYDEIGIKNQKPFM
;
A
#
# COMPACT_ATOMS: atom_id res chain seq x y z
N MET A 1 -13.75 -34.35 -8.42
CA MET A 1 -13.02 -34.16 -7.15
C MET A 1 -12.83 -32.68 -6.92
N GLY A 2 -13.66 -32.08 -6.06
CA GLY A 2 -13.49 -30.69 -5.65
C GLY A 2 -12.22 -30.56 -4.83
N ARG A 3 -11.36 -29.61 -5.19
CA ARG A 3 -10.23 -29.25 -4.32
C ARG A 3 -10.82 -28.60 -3.08
N ASP A 4 -10.67 -29.29 -1.95
CA ASP A 4 -10.95 -28.75 -0.63
C ASP A 4 -10.01 -27.54 -0.39
N HIS A 5 -10.56 -26.35 -0.55
CA HIS A 5 -9.85 -25.08 -0.38
C HIS A 5 -9.52 -24.75 1.09
N SER A 6 -9.86 -25.62 2.05
CA SER A 6 -9.54 -25.41 3.47
C SER A 6 -8.08 -25.70 3.84
N LYS A 7 -7.30 -26.34 2.96
CA LYS A 7 -5.89 -26.72 3.24
C LYS A 7 -4.84 -25.64 2.94
N ASP A 8 -5.17 -24.57 2.22
CA ASP A 8 -4.18 -23.56 1.77
C ASP A 8 -4.07 -22.31 2.66
N MET A 9 -4.91 -22.16 3.68
CA MET A 9 -4.88 -20.97 4.56
C MET A 9 -3.62 -20.95 5.45
N LYS A 10 -3.05 -22.12 5.77
CA LYS A 10 -1.86 -22.28 6.62
C LYS A 10 -0.53 -21.88 5.96
N SER A 11 -0.51 -21.51 4.67
CA SER A 11 0.71 -21.03 3.99
C SER A 11 0.78 -19.51 3.92
N ILE A 12 -0.33 -18.83 3.61
CA ILE A 12 -0.38 -17.36 3.45
C ILE A 12 -0.13 -16.66 4.78
N GLU A 13 -0.80 -17.09 5.84
CA GLU A 13 -0.63 -16.50 7.18
C GLU A 13 0.79 -16.69 7.70
N LYS A 14 1.38 -17.87 7.47
CA LYS A 14 2.76 -18.15 7.84
C LYS A 14 3.75 -17.24 7.11
N ILE A 15 3.57 -17.01 5.81
CA ILE A 15 4.43 -16.10 5.04
C ILE A 15 4.23 -14.66 5.50
N ARG A 16 2.97 -14.23 5.73
CA ARG A 16 2.68 -12.92 6.32
C ARG A 16 3.45 -12.72 7.63
N ASP A 17 3.37 -13.68 8.54
CA ASP A 17 3.98 -13.58 9.86
C ASP A 17 5.51 -13.62 9.77
N ALA A 18 6.09 -14.38 8.82
CA ALA A 18 7.52 -14.32 8.53
C ALA A 18 7.99 -12.93 8.07
N PHE A 19 7.19 -12.18 7.31
CA PHE A 19 7.53 -10.79 6.97
C PHE A 19 7.50 -9.86 8.18
N LEU A 20 6.63 -10.11 9.18
CA LEU A 20 6.68 -9.37 10.45
C LEU A 20 7.98 -9.67 11.20
N GLU A 21 8.40 -10.94 11.25
CA GLU A 21 9.68 -11.33 11.83
C GLU A 21 10.86 -10.66 11.13
N HIS A 22 10.87 -10.62 9.79
CA HIS A 22 11.90 -9.91 9.02
C HIS A 22 11.97 -8.42 9.35
N ILE A 23 10.83 -7.76 9.57
CA ILE A 23 10.78 -6.35 9.99
C ILE A 23 11.40 -6.18 11.38
N VAL A 24 11.05 -7.06 12.33
CA VAL A 24 11.62 -7.02 13.69
C VAL A 24 13.14 -7.24 13.63
N ILE A 25 13.61 -8.22 12.86
CA ILE A 25 15.03 -8.50 12.66
C ILE A 25 15.74 -7.31 12.02
N TYR A 26 15.15 -6.70 10.98
CA TYR A 26 15.67 -5.51 10.30
C TYR A 26 16.01 -4.40 11.31
N PHE A 27 15.07 -4.03 12.18
CA PHE A 27 15.30 -2.98 13.17
C PHE A 27 16.26 -3.41 14.30
N LYS A 28 16.20 -4.67 14.76
CA LYS A 28 17.10 -5.17 15.82
C LYS A 28 18.56 -5.32 15.37
N SER A 29 18.78 -5.63 14.10
CA SER A 29 20.12 -5.89 13.57
C SER A 29 20.99 -4.65 13.40
N GLY A 30 20.40 -3.45 13.39
CA GLY A 30 21.07 -2.21 12.98
C GLY A 30 21.40 -2.14 11.48
N PHE A 31 21.24 -3.24 10.72
CA PHE A 31 21.42 -3.29 9.27
C PHE A 31 20.18 -2.75 8.57
N SER A 32 20.25 -1.50 8.10
CA SER A 32 19.06 -0.70 7.74
C SER A 32 19.05 -0.15 6.30
N PRO A 33 19.32 -0.94 5.24
CA PRO A 33 19.09 -0.46 3.88
C PRO A 33 17.60 -0.19 3.67
N LYS A 34 17.24 1.04 3.30
CA LYS A 34 15.83 1.49 3.18
C LYS A 34 15.01 0.68 2.15
N SER A 35 15.69 0.09 1.16
CA SER A 35 15.06 -0.77 0.15
C SER A 35 14.49 -2.07 0.74
N LEU A 36 15.13 -2.64 1.77
CA LEU A 36 14.64 -3.88 2.40
C LEU A 36 13.36 -3.64 3.19
N LEU A 37 13.29 -2.55 3.97
CA LEU A 37 12.06 -2.23 4.70
C LEU A 37 10.87 -2.13 3.76
N ARG A 38 11.02 -1.39 2.64
CA ARG A 38 9.99 -1.29 1.61
C ARG A 38 9.52 -2.67 1.16
N THR A 39 10.45 -3.55 0.78
CA THR A 39 10.13 -4.91 0.33
C THR A 39 9.37 -5.70 1.39
N PHE A 40 9.78 -5.62 2.66
CA PHE A 40 9.12 -6.36 3.72
C PHE A 40 7.70 -5.86 4.00
N VAL A 41 7.49 -4.54 4.06
CA VAL A 41 6.16 -3.97 4.34
C VAL A 41 5.21 -4.11 3.15
N ASP A 42 5.71 -3.96 1.92
CA ASP A 42 4.95 -4.22 0.70
C ASP A 42 4.51 -5.70 0.71
N ASN A 43 5.44 -6.65 0.84
CA ASN A 43 5.10 -8.07 0.82
C ASN A 43 4.16 -8.48 1.96
N TRP A 44 4.40 -8.00 3.18
CA TRP A 44 3.50 -8.23 4.32
C TRP A 44 2.06 -7.83 3.96
N TYR A 45 1.86 -6.65 3.39
CA TYR A 45 0.53 -6.14 3.04
C TYR A 45 -0.16 -7.02 1.99
N ALA A 46 0.56 -7.49 0.97
CA ALA A 46 -0.01 -8.39 -0.03
C ALA A 46 -0.52 -9.70 0.61
N TYR A 47 0.24 -10.27 1.54
CA TYR A 47 -0.17 -11.49 2.25
C TYR A 47 -1.26 -11.24 3.29
N GLU A 48 -1.27 -10.09 3.97
CA GLU A 48 -2.34 -9.71 4.89
C GLU A 48 -3.68 -9.57 4.15
N LYS A 49 -3.69 -8.85 3.02
CA LYS A 49 -4.87 -8.78 2.14
C LYS A 49 -5.31 -10.16 1.67
N ALA A 50 -4.38 -11.01 1.22
CA ALA A 50 -4.71 -12.36 0.78
C ALA A 50 -5.31 -13.23 1.91
N SER A 51 -4.88 -13.02 3.16
CA SER A 51 -5.40 -13.75 4.33
C SER A 51 -6.88 -13.43 4.62
N ILE A 52 -7.36 -12.25 4.21
CA ILE A 52 -8.77 -11.83 4.36
C ILE A 52 -9.58 -11.98 3.05
N GLY A 53 -9.05 -12.73 2.07
CA GLY A 53 -9.73 -13.06 0.81
C GLY A 53 -9.39 -12.17 -0.38
N THR A 54 -8.63 -11.09 -0.19
CA THR A 54 -8.24 -10.12 -1.21
C THR A 54 -7.01 -10.59 -1.97
N ARG A 55 -7.20 -11.16 -3.18
CA ARG A 55 -6.11 -11.80 -3.95
C ARG A 55 -5.49 -10.93 -5.05
N GLY A 56 -5.95 -9.69 -5.26
CA GLY A 56 -5.44 -8.81 -6.32
C GLY A 56 -3.93 -8.51 -6.22
N PHE A 57 -3.34 -8.65 -5.04
CA PHE A 57 -1.92 -8.37 -4.78
C PHE A 57 -0.99 -9.57 -4.97
N LEU A 58 -1.52 -10.76 -5.30
CA LEU A 58 -0.73 -11.97 -5.53
C LEU A 58 -0.91 -12.48 -6.96
N ASN A 59 0.14 -13.05 -7.54
CA ASN A 59 0.04 -13.77 -8.80
C ASN A 59 -0.47 -15.20 -8.60
N LYS A 60 -0.66 -15.93 -9.70
CA LYS A 60 -1.12 -17.33 -9.68
C LYS A 60 -0.22 -18.29 -8.89
N ASN A 61 1.03 -17.91 -8.64
CA ASN A 61 2.00 -18.70 -7.85
C ASN A 61 2.04 -18.26 -6.38
N GLY A 62 1.21 -17.30 -5.96
CA GLY A 62 1.20 -16.78 -4.59
C GLY A 62 2.30 -15.76 -4.29
N ASN A 63 3.00 -15.23 -5.30
CA ASN A 63 4.02 -14.19 -5.11
C ASN A 63 3.42 -12.79 -5.21
N PRO A 64 3.91 -11.80 -4.43
CA PRO A 64 3.41 -10.44 -4.51
C PRO A 64 3.61 -9.82 -5.90
N ILE A 65 2.60 -9.08 -6.35
CA ILE A 65 2.65 -8.27 -7.57
C ILE A 65 2.79 -6.82 -7.17
N TRP A 66 3.83 -6.17 -7.70
CA TRP A 66 4.01 -4.73 -7.58
C TRP A 66 3.77 -4.05 -8.93
N PHE A 67 2.88 -3.07 -8.93
CA PHE A 67 2.35 -2.46 -10.14
C PHE A 67 3.33 -1.40 -10.70
N ASN A 68 4.34 -1.86 -11.45
CA ASN A 68 5.18 -0.98 -12.25
C ASN A 68 4.41 -0.56 -13.51
N LYS A 69 4.17 0.75 -13.71
CA LYS A 69 3.28 1.30 -14.74
C LYS A 69 1.87 0.69 -14.62
N LEU A 70 1.09 1.20 -13.67
CA LEU A 70 -0.24 0.68 -13.34
C LEU A 70 -1.17 0.68 -14.56
N ASP A 71 -1.41 -0.51 -15.06
CA ASP A 71 -2.41 -0.79 -16.08
C ASP A 71 -3.73 -1.14 -15.37
N PRO A 72 -4.77 -0.29 -15.47
CA PRO A 72 -6.05 -0.54 -14.82
C PRO A 72 -6.83 -1.71 -15.41
N ILE A 73 -6.54 -2.13 -16.64
CA ILE A 73 -7.17 -3.30 -17.24
C ILE A 73 -6.59 -4.56 -16.60
N LYS A 74 -5.26 -4.64 -16.54
CA LYS A 74 -4.56 -5.81 -16.00
C LYS A 74 -4.73 -5.95 -14.49
N HIS A 75 -4.84 -4.81 -13.79
CA HIS A 75 -4.79 -4.77 -12.32
C HIS A 75 -6.08 -4.24 -11.66
N LYS A 76 -7.20 -4.19 -12.41
CA LYS A 76 -8.49 -3.63 -11.95
C LYS A 76 -8.87 -4.03 -10.52
N ASN A 77 -8.91 -5.33 -10.26
CA ASN A 77 -9.35 -5.85 -8.96
C ASN A 77 -8.44 -5.36 -7.82
N ALA A 78 -7.12 -5.45 -7.99
CA ALA A 78 -6.17 -5.01 -6.98
C ALA A 78 -6.25 -3.51 -6.72
N LEU A 79 -6.51 -2.72 -7.76
CA LEU A 79 -6.67 -1.27 -7.65
C LEU A 79 -7.93 -0.89 -6.88
N LEU A 80 -9.04 -1.60 -7.09
CA LEU A 80 -10.29 -1.42 -6.36
C LEU A 80 -10.21 -1.90 -4.89
N GLU A 81 -9.23 -2.74 -4.59
CA GLU A 81 -8.93 -3.27 -3.26
C GLU A 81 -7.94 -2.42 -2.44
N MET A 82 -7.42 -1.32 -3.02
CA MET A 82 -6.58 -0.35 -2.30
C MET A 82 -7.35 0.32 -1.14
N ASP A 83 -6.61 0.72 -0.11
CA ASP A 83 -7.18 1.37 1.07
C ASP A 83 -7.70 2.77 0.75
N PHE A 84 -7.06 3.47 -0.20
CA PHE A 84 -7.49 4.75 -0.73
C PHE A 84 -7.57 4.72 -2.25
N ILE A 85 -8.67 5.26 -2.80
CA ILE A 85 -8.86 5.43 -4.24
C ILE A 85 -9.35 6.85 -4.44
N SER A 86 -8.53 7.70 -5.05
CA SER A 86 -8.97 9.04 -5.41
C SER A 86 -10.14 8.98 -6.41
N GLU A 87 -10.97 10.02 -6.43
CA GLU A 87 -12.07 10.13 -7.40
C GLU A 87 -11.55 10.01 -8.83
N GLY A 88 -10.49 10.75 -9.19
CA GLY A 88 -9.88 10.69 -10.51
C GLY A 88 -9.31 9.30 -10.85
N ALA A 89 -8.65 8.62 -9.91
CA ALA A 89 -8.17 7.26 -10.16
C ALA A 89 -9.33 6.28 -10.37
N LYS A 90 -10.41 6.41 -9.60
CA LYS A 90 -11.59 5.54 -9.70
C LYS A 90 -12.25 5.66 -11.07
N GLU A 91 -12.43 6.88 -11.57
CA GLU A 91 -12.96 7.13 -12.92
C GLU A 91 -12.12 6.43 -13.99
N LEU A 92 -10.79 6.54 -13.91
CA LEU A 92 -9.88 5.88 -14.84
C LEU A 92 -9.90 4.35 -14.74
N ILE A 93 -10.04 3.79 -13.52
CA ILE A 93 -10.12 2.34 -13.29
C ILE A 93 -11.44 1.77 -13.86
N LEU A 94 -12.51 2.55 -13.79
CA LEU A 94 -13.85 2.13 -14.22
C LEU A 94 -14.16 2.49 -15.68
N SER A 95 -13.37 3.36 -16.31
CA SER A 95 -13.54 3.78 -17.69
C SER A 95 -13.60 2.58 -18.65
N GLU A 96 -14.60 2.59 -19.51
CA GLU A 96 -14.70 1.66 -20.65
C GLU A 96 -13.81 2.12 -21.81
N ASP A 97 -13.54 3.42 -21.91
CA ASP A 97 -12.61 3.99 -22.88
C ASP A 97 -11.17 3.81 -22.41
N LYS A 98 -10.51 2.83 -23.03
CA LYS A 98 -9.12 2.45 -22.75
C LYS A 98 -8.10 3.37 -23.41
N THR A 99 -8.51 4.23 -24.34
CA THR A 99 -7.60 5.13 -25.06
C THR A 99 -7.10 6.28 -24.18
N ILE A 100 -7.92 6.70 -23.22
CA ILE A 100 -7.62 7.67 -22.15
C ILE A 100 -6.32 7.31 -21.41
N LEU A 101 -6.12 6.03 -21.13
CA LEU A 101 -4.98 5.52 -20.36
C LEU A 101 -3.66 5.49 -21.14
N VAL A 102 -3.76 5.40 -22.47
CA VAL A 102 -2.61 5.26 -23.37
C VAL A 102 -2.10 6.63 -23.82
N ASN A 103 -3.00 7.58 -24.05
CA ASN A 103 -2.70 8.82 -24.75
C ASN A 103 -2.39 10.01 -23.85
N ASP A 104 -2.83 10.01 -22.58
CA ASP A 104 -2.53 11.09 -21.65
C ASP A 104 -1.59 10.66 -20.51
N LYS A 105 -0.38 11.22 -20.52
CA LYS A 105 0.63 11.00 -19.47
C LYS A 105 0.17 11.49 -18.08
N HIS A 106 -0.78 12.43 -18.02
CA HIS A 106 -1.36 12.98 -16.80
C HIS A 106 -2.49 12.10 -16.25
N GLN A 107 -3.04 11.18 -17.06
CA GLN A 107 -4.08 10.23 -16.67
C GLN A 107 -3.52 8.82 -16.40
N ARG A 108 -2.25 8.73 -16.04
CA ARG A 108 -1.64 7.49 -15.55
C ARG A 108 -1.97 7.28 -14.08
N LEU A 109 -2.18 6.03 -13.69
CA LEU A 109 -2.37 5.65 -12.30
C LEU A 109 -1.03 5.53 -11.58
N ILE A 110 -0.98 6.02 -10.34
CA ILE A 110 0.16 6.01 -9.44
C ILE A 110 -0.21 5.26 -8.16
N LYS A 111 0.59 4.24 -7.83
CA LYS A 111 0.53 3.55 -6.53
C LYS A 111 1.30 4.40 -5.54
N GLU A 112 0.68 4.66 -4.41
CA GLU A 112 1.16 5.59 -3.41
C GLU A 112 1.12 4.95 -2.01
N HIS A 113 2.11 5.28 -1.17
CA HIS A 113 2.17 4.88 0.23
C HIS A 113 1.66 6.02 1.10
N SER A 114 0.40 5.96 1.57
CA SER A 114 -0.29 7.05 2.31
C SER A 114 0.58 7.69 3.42
N ILE A 115 1.29 6.85 4.18
CA ILE A 115 2.42 7.24 5.01
C ILE A 115 3.72 6.89 4.26
N PRO A 116 4.60 7.86 3.98
CA PRO A 116 5.87 7.59 3.32
C PRO A 116 6.70 6.54 4.08
N VAL A 117 7.35 5.62 3.35
CA VAL A 117 8.18 4.55 3.95
C VAL A 117 9.27 5.10 4.90
N ALA A 118 9.80 6.29 4.63
CA ALA A 118 10.75 6.95 5.52
C ALA A 118 10.11 7.34 6.88
N THR A 119 8.89 7.89 6.86
CA THR A 119 8.13 8.18 8.08
C THR A 119 7.75 6.91 8.82
N LEU A 120 7.37 5.85 8.09
CA LEU A 120 7.11 4.54 8.69
C LEU A 120 8.35 3.97 9.39
N HIS A 121 9.53 4.11 8.78
CA HIS A 121 10.80 3.73 9.40
C HIS A 121 11.02 4.48 10.73
N GLU A 122 10.80 5.80 10.76
CA GLU A 122 10.93 6.60 11.99
C GLU A 122 9.96 6.15 13.09
N ILE A 123 8.75 5.72 12.72
CA ILE A 123 7.77 5.16 13.68
C ILE A 123 8.32 3.87 14.29
N PHE A 124 8.79 2.94 13.46
CA PHE A 124 9.38 1.70 13.95
C PHE A 124 10.63 1.92 14.81
N SER A 125 11.52 2.84 14.42
CA SER A 125 12.75 3.13 15.17
C SER A 125 12.51 3.72 16.56
N LYS A 126 11.33 4.26 16.83
CA LYS A 126 10.94 4.82 18.14
C LYS A 126 10.24 3.80 19.05
N GLU A 127 9.98 2.59 18.56
CA GLU A 127 9.35 1.52 19.34
C GLU A 127 10.43 0.77 20.15
N GLU A 128 10.53 1.07 21.45
CA GLU A 128 11.58 0.52 22.32
C GLU A 128 11.59 -1.01 22.40
N ASN A 129 10.40 -1.64 22.37
CA ASN A 129 10.23 -3.07 22.54
C ASN A 129 9.61 -3.73 21.30
N LEU A 130 10.10 -3.37 20.11
CA LEU A 130 9.57 -3.88 18.85
C LEU A 130 9.61 -5.42 18.79
N ASN A 131 8.42 -6.01 18.66
CA ASN A 131 8.17 -7.43 18.46
C ASN A 131 7.15 -7.64 17.34
N VAL A 132 6.84 -8.89 16.99
CA VAL A 132 5.93 -9.24 15.89
C VAL A 132 4.55 -8.61 16.05
N ASN A 133 3.99 -8.62 17.26
CA ASN A 133 2.68 -8.02 17.55
C ASN A 133 2.74 -6.49 17.44
N GLY A 134 3.80 -5.88 17.95
CA GLY A 134 4.05 -4.44 17.81
C GLY A 134 4.17 -4.02 16.34
N ALA A 135 4.94 -4.77 15.55
CA ALA A 135 5.08 -4.54 14.12
C ALA A 135 3.74 -4.66 13.39
N LYS A 136 2.96 -5.70 13.70
CA LYS A 136 1.61 -5.87 13.14
C LYS A 136 0.70 -4.70 13.47
N LYS A 137 0.69 -4.23 14.73
CA LYS A 137 -0.10 -3.06 15.16
C LYS A 137 0.30 -1.79 14.40
N ILE A 138 1.60 -1.54 14.26
CA ILE A 138 2.13 -0.40 13.50
C ILE A 138 1.68 -0.47 12.04
N LEU A 139 1.86 -1.61 11.37
CA LEU A 139 1.50 -1.75 9.96
C LEU A 139 -0.02 -1.67 9.76
N ASN A 140 -0.82 -2.32 10.61
CA ASN A 140 -2.28 -2.25 10.53
C ASN A 140 -2.79 -0.80 10.64
N LYS A 141 -2.15 0.03 11.47
CA LYS A 141 -2.47 1.45 11.58
C LYS A 141 -1.95 2.21 10.37
N TYR A 142 -0.64 2.25 10.17
CA TYR A 142 0.03 3.25 9.31
C TYR A 142 0.26 2.80 7.87
N TYR A 143 0.27 1.49 7.58
CA TYR A 143 0.57 1.01 6.25
C TYR A 143 -0.70 0.92 5.39
N LYS A 144 -1.01 2.01 4.68
CA LYS A 144 -2.10 2.05 3.69
C LYS A 144 -1.59 2.36 2.31
N LEU A 145 -2.09 1.63 1.31
CA LEU A 145 -1.82 1.90 -0.09
C LEU A 145 -2.96 2.71 -0.72
N GLY A 146 -2.57 3.72 -1.50
CA GLY A 146 -3.47 4.51 -2.31
C GLY A 146 -3.24 4.31 -3.80
N VAL A 147 -4.27 4.59 -4.59
CA VAL A 147 -4.15 4.83 -6.03
C VAL A 147 -4.61 6.25 -6.37
N LEU A 148 -3.70 6.98 -7.01
CA LEU A 148 -3.88 8.36 -7.45
C LEU A 148 -3.71 8.44 -8.97
N THR A 149 -4.15 9.55 -9.55
CA THR A 149 -3.75 9.97 -10.89
C THR A 149 -2.37 10.61 -10.86
N LYS A 150 -1.72 10.74 -12.02
CA LYS A 150 -0.41 11.40 -12.13
C LYS A 150 -0.49 12.88 -11.78
N SER A 151 -1.59 13.57 -12.13
CA SER A 151 -1.82 14.97 -11.77
C SER A 151 -1.94 15.16 -10.24
N GLU A 152 -2.63 14.26 -9.54
CA GLU A 152 -2.70 14.27 -8.07
C GLU A 152 -1.35 13.99 -7.41
N ASP A 153 -0.58 13.04 -7.93
CA ASP A 153 0.81 12.80 -7.49
C ASP A 153 1.71 14.03 -7.74
N ASP A 154 1.49 14.77 -8.85
CA ASP A 154 2.19 16.04 -9.10
C ASP A 154 1.82 17.12 -8.08
N LEU A 155 0.56 17.18 -7.62
CA LEU A 155 0.15 18.09 -6.55
C LEU A 155 0.89 17.78 -5.23
N LEU A 156 1.00 16.49 -4.85
CA LEU A 156 1.80 16.07 -3.70
C LEU A 156 3.27 16.50 -3.85
N ASN A 157 3.84 16.32 -5.03
CA ASN A 157 5.23 16.70 -5.31
C ASN A 157 5.44 18.22 -5.22
N ASN A 158 4.53 19.00 -5.82
CA ASN A 158 4.58 20.48 -5.80
C ASN A 158 4.47 21.03 -4.38
N LYS A 159 3.70 20.37 -3.51
CA LYS A 159 3.60 20.71 -2.08
C LYS A 159 4.71 20.10 -1.21
N LYS A 160 5.68 19.39 -1.81
CA LYS A 160 6.79 18.69 -1.14
C LYS A 160 6.33 17.60 -0.14
N LEU A 161 5.13 17.07 -0.34
CA LEU A 161 4.51 16.02 0.48
C LEU A 161 4.74 14.61 -0.09
N ARG A 162 5.35 14.48 -1.28
CA ARG A 162 5.63 13.18 -1.90
C ARG A 162 6.39 12.20 -0.98
N SER A 163 7.25 12.70 -0.11
CA SER A 163 8.11 11.87 0.75
C SER A 163 8.04 12.24 2.24
N LYS A 164 7.10 13.12 2.63
CA LYS A 164 6.97 13.63 4.01
C LYS A 164 5.51 13.86 4.37
N MET A 165 5.17 13.63 5.63
CA MET A 165 3.87 14.01 6.17
C MET A 165 3.76 15.54 6.34
N PRO A 166 2.54 16.11 6.34
CA PRO A 166 2.33 17.53 6.61
C PRO A 166 2.86 17.89 8.00
N GLN A 167 3.28 19.15 8.18
CA GLN A 167 3.84 19.60 9.46
C GLN A 167 2.85 19.47 10.63
N LYS A 168 1.56 19.62 10.35
CA LYS A 168 0.48 19.51 11.34
C LYS A 168 -0.05 18.08 11.52
N TRP A 169 0.65 17.07 10.99
CA TRP A 169 0.19 15.68 11.10
C TRP A 169 0.18 15.20 12.55
N ASP A 170 -0.98 14.77 13.01
CA ASP A 170 -1.29 14.34 14.38
C ASP A 170 -0.87 12.90 14.71
N ARG A 171 -0.34 12.15 13.72
CA ARG A 171 -0.04 10.71 13.80
C ARG A 171 -1.28 9.80 13.88
N ASP A 172 -2.46 10.32 13.61
CA ASP A 172 -3.69 9.54 13.58
C ASP A 172 -4.28 9.50 12.18
N ASN A 173 -4.38 10.65 11.50
CA ASN A 173 -4.89 10.67 10.13
C ASN A 173 -3.86 10.14 9.14
N VAL A 174 -3.99 8.87 8.74
CA VAL A 174 -3.08 8.22 7.79
C VAL A 174 -3.15 8.77 6.37
N PHE A 175 -4.18 9.54 6.05
CA PHE A 175 -4.40 10.16 4.74
C PHE A 175 -4.18 11.68 4.76
N ALA A 176 -3.59 12.24 5.83
CA ALA A 176 -3.41 13.67 6.00
C ALA A 176 -2.73 14.39 4.83
N ARG A 177 -1.86 13.72 4.06
CA ARG A 177 -1.25 14.29 2.85
C ARG A 177 -2.26 14.61 1.76
N TYR A 178 -3.28 13.75 1.62
CA TYR A 178 -4.34 13.92 0.63
C TYR A 178 -5.28 15.05 1.04
N ASP A 179 -5.63 15.12 2.33
CA ASP A 179 -6.48 16.19 2.88
C ASP A 179 -5.83 17.58 2.73
N GLU A 180 -4.53 17.69 3.03
CA GLU A 180 -3.75 18.94 2.91
C GLU A 180 -3.80 19.55 1.49
N ILE A 181 -4.02 18.73 0.47
CA ILE A 181 -4.06 19.16 -0.93
C ILE A 181 -5.42 18.94 -1.60
N GLY A 182 -6.43 18.53 -0.84
CA GLY A 182 -7.80 18.36 -1.30
C GLY A 182 -8.06 17.16 -2.23
N ILE A 183 -7.25 16.09 -2.17
CA ILE A 183 -7.56 14.84 -2.88
C ILE A 183 -8.66 14.10 -2.12
N LYS A 184 -9.83 13.94 -2.74
CA LYS A 184 -10.99 13.28 -2.13
C LYS A 184 -10.98 11.77 -2.35
N ASN A 185 -11.42 11.03 -1.34
CA ASN A 185 -11.76 9.62 -1.43
C ASN A 185 -13.26 9.47 -1.73
N GLN A 186 -13.64 8.48 -2.53
CA GLN A 186 -15.05 8.14 -2.72
C GLN A 186 -15.53 6.95 -1.87
N LYS A 187 -14.68 6.33 -1.04
CA LYS A 187 -15.18 5.47 0.04
C LYS A 187 -15.56 6.37 1.22
N PRO A 188 -16.85 6.51 1.60
CA PRO A 188 -17.14 6.94 2.96
C PRO A 188 -16.44 5.95 3.88
N PHE A 189 -15.72 6.45 4.89
CA PHE A 189 -15.19 5.61 5.95
C PHE A 189 -16.40 4.85 6.54
N MET A 190 -16.46 3.54 6.31
CA MET A 190 -17.34 2.63 7.06
C MET A 190 -16.60 2.19 8.31
#